data_AF-A0A9D6FTS8-F1
#
_entry.id   AF-A0A9D6FTS8-F1
#
_cell.length_a   1.000
_cell.length_b   1.000
_cell.length_c   1.000
_cell.angle_alpha   90.00
_cell.angle_beta   90.00
_cell.angle_gamma   90.00
#
_symmetry.space_group_name_H-M   'P 1'
#
loop_
_entity.id
_entity.type
_entity.pdbx_description
1 polymer ?
#
loop_
_entity_poly.entity_id
_entity_poly.type
_entity_poly.pdbx_seq_one_letter_code
_entity_poly.pdbx_strand_id
1 'polypeptide(L)'
;MIHEFGSPDRVLVNAKEHSTVVMLDPRRVFVFDRAGRLLYASKDGALLRRGMDGRMLRIAGPAGEDAEDEEEAYRLVAMSCAEAPPEARARLDEILRCDAPTRERDARRFRELYGSVPVLPPDQYDSIYLQLAVGCATNRCTFCTLYRDRAFRVRSPEEFGAHLADVAALLGADLPRRRSVFLGDANAAGLPMRVLRPALEGIRRAFPGLPLSVFADATLRRAKSPDQLRELRGLGLGRVTFGLETALPALYDTLRKPGTLASLLAAVRAAKEARIAVGITVLVGLGGGEFADDHLYETERFLRKCGLGPGDFVYLSPIRVAPDSEYASWTRADPARTMSPAAVREQMTAFRERLAPVDRSHAGPVGPFQRWSNGAGLPGLAAVSRGEGVRVVPYDLSRFIY
;
A
#
# COMPACT_ATOMS: atom_id res chain seq x y z
N MET A 1 -5.27 15.54 23.88
CA MET A 1 -4.54 16.25 24.94
C MET A 1 -3.30 16.89 24.32
N ILE A 2 -3.03 18.15 24.61
CA ILE A 2 -1.93 18.94 24.01
C ILE A 2 -1.17 19.62 25.14
N HIS A 3 0.14 19.40 25.22
CA HIS A 3 1.04 20.03 26.19
C HIS A 3 2.23 20.67 25.47
N GLU A 4 2.62 21.86 25.89
CA GLU A 4 3.85 22.55 25.46
C GLU A 4 4.72 22.85 26.67
N PHE A 5 6.00 22.48 26.62
CA PHE A 5 6.95 22.66 27.73
C PHE A 5 8.40 22.75 27.23
N GLY A 6 9.33 23.12 28.10
CA GLY A 6 10.75 23.30 27.78
C GLY A 6 11.10 24.70 27.25
N SER A 7 12.31 25.13 27.55
CA SER A 7 12.89 26.43 27.18
C SER A 7 14.37 26.26 26.83
N PRO A 8 14.89 26.84 25.73
CA PRO A 8 14.25 27.76 24.78
C PRO A 8 13.42 27.08 23.68
N ASP A 9 13.62 25.78 23.44
CA ASP A 9 12.89 25.00 22.45
C ASP A 9 11.66 24.34 23.08
N ARG A 10 10.46 24.71 22.60
CA ARG A 10 9.19 24.17 23.10
C ARG A 10 8.94 22.77 22.56
N VAL A 11 9.01 21.78 23.44
CA VAL A 11 8.50 20.43 23.21
C VAL A 11 6.98 20.46 23.20
N LEU A 12 6.37 19.94 22.14
CA LEU A 12 4.94 19.77 21.98
C LEU A 12 4.60 18.27 22.00
N VAL A 13 3.71 17.90 22.92
CA VAL A 13 3.13 16.55 22.99
C VAL A 13 1.63 16.63 22.69
N ASN A 14 1.21 16.04 21.57
CA ASN A 14 -0.19 15.99 21.15
C ASN A 14 -0.67 14.53 21.08
N ALA A 15 -1.33 14.10 22.15
CA ALA A 15 -1.99 12.79 22.23
C ALA A 15 -3.38 12.85 21.57
N LYS A 16 -3.51 12.12 20.47
CA LYS A 16 -4.74 11.89 19.71
C LYS A 16 -5.32 10.51 20.04
N GLU A 17 -6.50 10.21 19.52
CA GLU A 17 -7.22 8.95 19.80
C GLU A 17 -6.40 7.68 19.48
N HIS A 18 -5.61 7.70 18.40
CA HIS A 18 -4.85 6.52 17.94
C HIS A 18 -3.34 6.76 17.75
N SER A 19 -2.86 7.96 18.07
CA SER A 19 -1.45 8.30 17.90
C SER A 19 -1.02 9.40 18.86
N THR A 20 0.28 9.57 19.01
CA THR A 20 0.87 10.67 19.76
C THR A 20 1.93 11.33 18.91
N VAL A 21 1.81 12.64 18.73
CA VAL A 21 2.84 13.45 18.07
C VAL A 21 3.71 14.06 19.15
N VAL A 22 5.01 13.83 19.06
CA VAL A 22 6.03 14.50 19.89
C VAL A 22 6.88 15.34 18.95
N MET A 23 6.77 16.65 19.06
CA MET A 23 7.57 17.62 18.30
C MET A 23 8.53 18.26 19.29
N LEU A 24 9.83 18.04 19.08
CA LEU A 24 10.86 18.68 19.90
C LEU A 24 11.22 20.05 19.34
N ASP A 25 11.22 20.16 18.01
CA ASP A 25 11.34 21.39 17.25
C ASP A 25 10.81 21.17 15.81
N PRO A 26 10.83 22.18 14.92
CA PRO A 26 10.32 22.05 13.54
C PRO A 26 11.06 21.01 12.67
N ARG A 27 12.27 20.59 13.03
CA ARG A 27 13.08 19.59 12.32
C ARG A 27 12.94 18.20 12.91
N ARG A 28 12.52 18.08 14.18
CA ARG A 28 12.42 16.82 14.94
C ARG A 28 10.98 16.57 15.39
N VAL A 29 10.26 15.81 14.56
CA VAL A 29 8.85 15.45 14.77
C VAL A 29 8.67 13.94 14.70
N PHE A 30 8.15 13.35 15.76
CA PHE A 30 7.95 11.92 15.90
C PHE A 30 6.47 11.61 16.10
N VAL A 31 6.01 10.53 15.47
CA VAL A 31 4.61 10.07 15.59
C VAL A 31 4.63 8.63 16.07
N PHE A 32 4.00 8.38 17.21
CA PHE A 32 3.91 7.05 17.83
C PHE A 32 2.49 6.52 17.77
N ASP A 33 2.31 5.20 17.65
CA ASP A 33 1.02 4.56 17.89
C ASP A 33 0.68 4.48 19.39
N ARG A 34 -0.47 3.89 19.73
CA ARG A 34 -0.85 3.72 21.14
C ARG A 34 0.06 2.76 21.91
N ALA A 35 0.66 1.78 21.23
CA ALA A 35 1.60 0.84 21.82
C ALA A 35 3.00 1.44 22.05
N GLY A 36 3.25 2.67 21.56
CA GLY A 36 4.53 3.34 21.68
C GLY A 36 5.48 3.09 20.51
N ARG A 37 5.03 2.40 19.44
CA ARG A 37 5.86 2.18 18.25
C ARG A 37 5.94 3.45 17.41
N LEU A 38 7.14 3.88 17.08
CA LEU A 38 7.40 5.01 16.19
C LEU A 38 6.87 4.69 14.77
N LEU A 39 5.84 5.39 14.32
CA LEU A 39 5.24 5.24 12.99
C LEU A 39 5.92 6.11 11.94
N TYR A 40 6.26 7.34 12.31
CA TYR A 40 6.87 8.33 11.44
C TYR A 40 7.89 9.15 12.20
N ALA A 41 8.99 9.52 11.54
CA ALA A 41 9.97 10.45 12.05
C ALA A 41 10.35 11.45 10.95
N SER A 42 10.27 12.73 11.27
CA SER A 42 10.98 13.80 10.57
C SER A 42 12.16 14.18 11.43
N LYS A 43 13.38 14.06 10.91
CA LYS A 43 14.62 14.39 11.62
C LYS A 43 15.61 15.00 10.64
N ASP A 44 16.02 16.25 10.86
CA ASP A 44 17.09 16.91 10.09
C ASP A 44 16.92 16.83 8.55
N GLY A 45 15.68 16.95 8.09
CA GLY A 45 15.32 16.86 6.67
C GLY A 45 15.13 15.44 6.13
N ALA A 46 15.39 14.41 6.93
CA ALA A 46 15.00 13.04 6.67
C ALA A 46 13.55 12.78 7.07
N LEU A 47 12.86 11.97 6.26
CA LEU A 47 11.53 11.46 6.56
C LEU A 47 11.57 9.93 6.56
N LEU A 48 11.28 9.34 7.70
CA LEU A 48 11.20 7.90 7.90
C LEU A 48 9.77 7.47 8.20
N ARG A 49 9.43 6.26 7.78
CA ARG A 49 8.15 5.60 8.00
C ARG A 49 8.38 4.16 8.45
N ARG A 50 7.63 3.67 9.43
CA ARG A 50 7.64 2.25 9.77
C ARG A 50 6.95 1.41 8.69
N GLY A 51 7.64 0.38 8.19
CA GLY A 51 7.09 -0.66 7.35
C GLY A 51 6.26 -1.69 8.13
N MET A 52 5.52 -2.55 7.44
CA MET A 52 4.71 -3.59 8.09
C MET A 52 5.54 -4.60 8.88
N ASP A 53 6.76 -4.92 8.44
CA ASP A 53 7.70 -5.84 9.10
C ASP A 53 8.41 -5.26 10.32
N GLY A 54 8.05 -4.04 10.72
CA GLY A 54 8.59 -3.36 11.88
C GLY A 54 9.84 -2.52 11.60
N ARG A 55 10.47 -2.59 10.42
CA ARG A 55 11.65 -1.75 10.12
C ARG A 55 11.25 -0.29 9.84
N MET A 56 12.08 0.66 10.26
CA MET A 56 12.00 2.04 9.78
C MET A 56 12.59 2.12 8.37
N LEU A 57 11.90 2.83 7.49
CA LEU A 57 12.26 3.02 6.09
C LEU A 57 12.34 4.51 5.80
N ARG A 58 13.51 4.96 5.34
CA ARG A 58 13.66 6.31 4.81
C ARG A 58 12.94 6.47 3.48
N ILE A 59 11.98 7.38 3.45
CA ILE A 59 11.18 7.67 2.26
C ILE A 59 11.55 9.00 1.59
N ALA A 60 12.28 9.87 2.28
CA ALA A 60 12.88 11.09 1.72
C ALA A 60 14.05 11.60 2.58
N GLY A 61 14.88 12.47 1.99
CA GLY A 61 15.97 13.17 2.69
C GLY A 61 17.34 12.50 2.55
N PRO A 62 18.35 12.96 3.33
CA PRO A 62 19.72 12.51 3.22
C PRO A 62 19.88 11.05 3.65
N ALA A 63 20.88 10.35 3.10
CA ALA A 63 21.22 8.99 3.53
C ALA A 63 21.65 8.95 5.00
N GLY A 64 21.37 7.82 5.67
CA GLY A 64 21.69 7.59 7.07
C GLY A 64 21.29 6.18 7.50
N GLU A 65 21.52 5.85 8.76
CA GLU A 65 21.18 4.56 9.35
C GLU A 65 19.78 4.61 9.99
N ASP A 66 18.79 4.05 9.32
CA ASP A 66 17.38 4.16 9.71
C ASP A 66 17.07 3.58 11.11
N ALA A 67 17.83 2.56 11.54
CA ALA A 67 17.72 1.98 12.87
C ALA A 67 18.32 2.90 13.96
N GLU A 68 19.43 3.58 13.66
CA GLU A 68 20.02 4.54 14.60
C GLU A 68 19.10 5.76 14.78
N ASP A 69 18.48 6.22 13.69
CA ASP A 69 17.47 7.29 13.72
C ASP A 69 16.24 6.92 14.56
N GLU A 70 15.84 5.64 14.54
CA GLU A 70 14.78 5.13 15.40
C GLU A 70 15.17 5.19 16.89
N GLU A 71 16.32 4.64 17.26
CA GLU A 71 16.79 4.65 18.65
C GLU A 71 17.00 6.06 19.18
N GLU A 72 17.49 6.96 18.33
CA GLU A 72 17.63 8.36 18.68
C GLU A 72 16.29 9.04 18.95
N ALA A 73 15.25 8.74 18.17
CA ALA A 73 13.90 9.26 18.44
C ALA A 73 13.43 8.88 19.85
N TYR A 74 13.59 7.62 20.27
CA TYR A 74 13.23 7.21 21.64
C TYR A 74 14.11 7.88 22.71
N ARG A 75 15.41 8.03 22.45
CA ARG A 75 16.34 8.71 23.37
C ARG A 75 15.94 10.18 23.59
N LEU A 76 15.62 10.88 22.51
CA LEU A 76 15.21 12.28 22.56
C LEU A 76 13.85 12.43 23.29
N VAL A 77 12.91 11.50 23.07
CA VAL A 77 11.65 11.43 23.84
C VAL A 77 11.93 11.21 25.33
N ALA A 78 12.83 10.31 25.69
CA ALA A 78 13.22 10.06 27.08
C ALA A 78 13.82 11.31 27.74
N MET A 79 14.67 12.07 27.03
CA MET A 79 15.21 13.33 27.54
C MET A 79 14.12 14.37 27.81
N SER A 80 13.11 14.47 26.93
CA SER A 80 12.01 15.43 27.11
C SER A 80 11.16 15.17 28.36
N CYS A 81 11.22 13.96 28.92
CA CYS A 81 10.42 13.59 30.07
C CYS A 81 10.76 14.37 31.34
N ALA A 82 12.00 14.84 31.50
CA ALA A 82 12.45 15.55 32.71
C ALA A 82 11.68 16.86 32.97
N GLU A 83 11.26 17.54 31.90
CA GLU A 83 10.57 18.84 31.96
C GLU A 83 9.06 18.73 31.67
N ALA A 84 8.57 17.52 31.40
CA ALA A 84 7.20 17.27 30.99
C ALA A 84 6.21 17.42 32.16
N PRO A 85 5.07 18.13 31.98
CA PRO A 85 3.96 18.12 32.93
C PRO A 85 3.47 16.69 33.21
N PRO A 86 2.87 16.39 34.38
CA PRO A 86 2.52 15.02 34.78
C PRO A 86 1.73 14.21 33.75
N GLU A 87 0.75 14.82 33.08
CA GLU A 87 -0.05 14.15 32.04
C GLU A 87 0.76 13.83 30.77
N ALA A 88 1.58 14.78 30.32
CA ALA A 88 2.47 14.57 29.19
C ALA A 88 3.49 13.48 29.54
N ARG A 89 4.10 13.57 30.73
CA ARG A 89 5.06 12.60 31.26
C ARG A 89 4.48 11.19 31.27
N ALA A 90 3.26 11.01 31.78
CA ALA A 90 2.60 9.71 31.78
C ALA A 90 2.49 9.10 30.37
N ARG A 91 2.13 9.92 29.37
CA ARG A 91 2.04 9.45 27.98
C ARG A 91 3.42 9.18 27.35
N LEU A 92 4.43 9.98 27.67
CA LEU A 92 5.80 9.72 27.19
C LEU A 92 6.36 8.45 27.82
N ASP A 93 6.14 8.21 29.11
CA ASP A 93 6.53 6.97 29.79
C ASP A 93 5.83 5.75 29.16
N GLU A 94 4.56 5.85 28.76
CA GLU A 94 3.88 4.79 27.99
C GLU A 94 4.55 4.51 26.63
N ILE A 95 4.96 5.54 25.90
CA ILE A 95 5.68 5.39 24.63
C ILE A 95 6.99 4.64 24.87
N LEU A 96 7.72 5.03 25.91
CA LEU A 96 9.03 4.48 26.26
C LEU A 96 9.00 3.05 26.78
N ARG A 97 7.82 2.51 27.13
CA ARG A 97 7.65 1.06 27.38
C ARG A 97 7.88 0.21 26.12
N CYS A 98 7.75 0.79 24.93
CA CYS A 98 8.09 0.15 23.69
C CYS A 98 9.60 0.23 23.46
N ASP A 99 10.37 -0.59 24.16
CA ASP A 99 11.82 -0.67 24.04
C ASP A 99 12.28 -1.49 22.81
N ALA A 100 13.59 -1.47 22.53
CA ALA A 100 14.16 -2.22 21.40
C ALA A 100 13.84 -3.73 21.45
N PRO A 101 13.95 -4.44 22.60
CA PRO A 101 13.51 -5.84 22.70
C PRO A 101 12.04 -6.07 22.36
N THR A 102 11.14 -5.15 22.73
CA THR A 102 9.72 -5.23 22.38
C THR A 102 9.52 -5.09 20.88
N ARG A 103 10.19 -4.12 20.24
CA ARG A 103 10.11 -3.92 18.79
C ARG A 103 10.66 -5.10 17.99
N GLU A 104 11.76 -5.69 18.44
CA GLU A 104 12.33 -6.88 17.81
C GLU A 104 11.41 -8.10 17.96
N ARG A 105 10.73 -8.24 19.11
CA ARG A 105 9.73 -9.29 19.32
C ARG A 105 8.55 -9.14 18.36
N ASP A 106 8.04 -7.92 18.18
CA ASP A 106 6.97 -7.62 17.22
C ASP A 106 7.40 -7.91 15.78
N ALA A 107 8.60 -7.47 15.39
CA ALA A 107 9.15 -7.73 14.06
C ALA A 107 9.35 -9.23 13.80
N ARG A 108 9.87 -9.98 14.78
CA ARG A 108 9.98 -11.44 14.70
C ARG A 108 8.62 -12.11 14.53
N ARG A 109 7.64 -11.74 15.37
CA ARG A 109 6.28 -12.29 15.30
C ARG A 109 5.62 -11.99 13.94
N PHE A 110 5.84 -10.79 13.38
CA PHE A 110 5.38 -10.46 12.04
C PHE A 110 5.98 -11.40 11.00
N ARG A 111 7.30 -11.62 11.02
CA ARG A 111 8.00 -12.51 10.09
C ARG A 111 7.53 -13.96 10.20
N GLU A 112 7.31 -14.45 11.42
CA GLU A 112 6.75 -15.79 11.67
C GLU A 112 5.32 -15.92 11.15
N LEU A 113 4.49 -14.88 11.30
CA LEU A 113 3.08 -14.91 10.93
C LEU A 113 2.85 -14.85 9.42
N TYR A 114 3.62 -14.01 8.71
CA TYR A 114 3.38 -13.72 7.28
C TYR A 114 4.44 -14.31 6.33
N GLY A 115 5.65 -14.62 6.82
CA GLY A 115 6.80 -14.86 5.94
C GLY A 115 7.11 -13.61 5.12
N SER A 116 7.25 -13.75 3.80
CA SER A 116 7.31 -12.57 2.92
C SER A 116 5.91 -12.04 2.57
N VAL A 117 5.78 -10.72 2.56
CA VAL A 117 4.57 -10.01 2.14
C VAL A 117 4.82 -9.45 0.73
N PRO A 118 3.96 -9.77 -0.25
CA PRO A 118 4.09 -9.22 -1.59
C PRO A 118 3.78 -7.72 -1.60
N VAL A 119 4.11 -7.08 -2.71
CA VAL A 119 3.78 -5.68 -2.96
C VAL A 119 2.28 -5.43 -2.82
N LEU A 120 1.92 -4.41 -2.05
CA LEU A 120 0.53 -3.97 -1.91
C LEU A 120 0.28 -2.73 -2.76
N PRO A 121 -0.99 -2.42 -3.11
CA PRO A 121 -1.31 -1.09 -3.59
C PRO A 121 -0.87 -0.06 -2.54
N PRO A 122 -0.37 1.13 -2.96
CA PRO A 122 0.29 2.08 -2.06
C PRO A 122 -0.62 2.58 -0.93
N ASP A 123 -1.93 2.60 -1.14
CA ASP A 123 -2.94 2.97 -0.16
C ASP A 123 -3.36 1.81 0.77
N GLN A 124 -2.73 0.63 0.67
CA GLN A 124 -3.09 -0.56 1.45
C GLN A 124 -2.09 -0.95 2.53
N TYR A 125 -0.94 -0.27 2.62
CA TYR A 125 0.07 -0.54 3.65
C TYR A 125 -0.38 -0.22 5.10
N ASP A 126 -1.46 0.55 5.28
CA ASP A 126 -2.09 0.79 6.58
C ASP A 126 -3.30 -0.12 6.84
N SER A 127 -3.63 -1.04 5.92
CA SER A 127 -4.71 -2.01 6.11
C SER A 127 -4.29 -3.13 7.07
N ILE A 128 -5.29 -3.83 7.61
CA ILE A 128 -5.08 -5.16 8.20
C ILE A 128 -4.82 -6.12 7.03
N TYR A 129 -3.58 -6.57 6.89
CA TYR A 129 -3.19 -7.54 5.86
C TYR A 129 -3.54 -8.96 6.32
N LEU A 130 -4.25 -9.72 5.50
CA LEU A 130 -4.67 -11.08 5.81
C LEU A 130 -4.31 -12.05 4.69
N GLN A 131 -3.91 -13.27 5.03
CA GLN A 131 -3.56 -14.33 4.08
C GLN A 131 -4.54 -15.50 4.18
N LEU A 132 -5.63 -15.44 3.40
CA LEU A 132 -6.53 -16.59 3.22
C LEU A 132 -5.92 -17.67 2.32
N ALA A 133 -5.18 -17.24 1.30
CA ALA A 133 -4.31 -18.09 0.52
C ALA A 133 -2.91 -17.48 0.51
N VAL A 134 -1.91 -18.33 0.33
CA VAL A 134 -0.50 -17.94 0.27
C VAL A 134 0.05 -18.38 -1.07
N GLY A 135 0.82 -17.51 -1.73
CA GLY A 135 1.42 -17.78 -3.04
C GLY A 135 0.51 -17.47 -4.23
N CYS A 136 0.92 -17.93 -5.41
CA CYS A 136 0.20 -17.74 -6.67
C CYS A 136 -0.10 -19.09 -7.33
N ALA A 137 -1.36 -19.36 -7.66
CA ALA A 137 -1.77 -20.60 -8.32
C ALA A 137 -1.20 -20.74 -9.75
N THR A 138 -0.91 -19.63 -10.43
CA THR A 138 -0.33 -19.64 -11.77
C THR A 138 1.19 -19.72 -11.74
N ASN A 139 1.85 -18.87 -10.93
CA ASN A 139 3.31 -18.77 -10.74
C ASN A 139 4.18 -18.96 -12.00
N ARG A 140 3.74 -18.42 -13.15
CA ARG A 140 4.40 -18.59 -14.47
C ARG A 140 4.67 -17.28 -15.20
N CYS A 141 4.34 -16.14 -14.60
CA CYS A 141 4.61 -14.85 -15.22
C CYS A 141 6.12 -14.64 -15.36
N THR A 142 6.55 -14.13 -16.51
CA THR A 142 7.98 -13.99 -16.83
C THR A 142 8.70 -12.93 -16.00
N PHE A 143 7.95 -11.94 -15.49
CA PHE A 143 8.48 -10.81 -14.72
C PHE A 143 8.33 -10.96 -13.20
N CYS A 144 7.38 -11.79 -12.73
CA CYS A 144 7.02 -11.86 -11.32
C CYS A 144 7.81 -12.96 -10.61
N THR A 145 8.56 -12.57 -9.59
CA THR A 145 9.34 -13.47 -8.72
C THR A 145 8.80 -13.56 -7.29
N LEU A 146 7.73 -12.81 -6.96
CA LEU A 146 7.22 -12.62 -5.59
C LEU A 146 6.80 -13.90 -4.85
N TYR A 147 6.45 -14.96 -5.59
CA TYR A 147 5.91 -16.20 -5.03
C TYR A 147 6.76 -17.42 -5.40
N ARG A 148 7.99 -17.24 -5.87
CA ARG A 148 8.86 -18.34 -6.31
C ARG A 148 9.39 -19.19 -5.15
N ASP A 149 9.39 -18.63 -3.96
CA ASP A 149 9.83 -19.25 -2.71
C ASP A 149 8.77 -20.15 -2.05
N ARG A 150 7.53 -20.19 -2.56
CA ARG A 150 6.42 -20.91 -1.93
C ARG A 150 5.43 -21.52 -2.90
N ALA A 151 4.85 -22.66 -2.51
CA ALA A 151 3.74 -23.27 -3.23
C ALA A 151 2.41 -22.56 -2.90
N PHE A 152 1.49 -22.56 -3.87
CA PHE A 152 0.14 -22.07 -3.62
C PHE A 152 -0.61 -22.98 -2.66
N ARG A 153 -1.19 -22.39 -1.61
CA ARG A 153 -2.03 -23.10 -0.64
C ARG A 153 -3.14 -22.20 -0.12
N VAL A 154 -4.31 -22.78 0.12
CA VAL A 154 -5.44 -22.14 0.80
C VAL A 154 -5.47 -22.59 2.25
N ARG A 155 -5.63 -21.65 3.19
CA ARG A 155 -5.79 -21.99 4.62
C ARG A 155 -7.12 -22.69 4.85
N SER A 156 -7.14 -23.65 5.79
CA SER A 156 -8.40 -24.21 6.30
C SER A 156 -9.19 -23.13 7.06
N PRO A 157 -10.50 -23.33 7.32
CA PRO A 157 -11.27 -22.42 8.16
C PRO A 157 -10.64 -22.19 9.55
N GLU A 158 -10.10 -23.24 10.16
CA GLU A 158 -9.44 -23.19 11.47
C GLU A 158 -8.13 -22.41 11.39
N GLU A 159 -7.29 -22.68 10.39
CA GLU A 159 -6.03 -21.96 10.17
C GLU A 159 -6.25 -20.48 9.86
N PHE A 160 -7.31 -20.15 9.11
CA PHE A 160 -7.65 -18.77 8.83
C PHE A 160 -8.22 -18.08 10.08
N GLY A 161 -9.04 -18.78 10.87
CA GLY A 161 -9.52 -18.28 12.16
C GLY A 161 -8.37 -17.96 13.13
N ALA A 162 -7.40 -18.86 13.25
CA ALA A 162 -6.17 -18.63 14.03
C ALA A 162 -5.39 -17.42 13.48
N HIS A 163 -5.23 -17.33 12.15
CA HIS A 163 -4.58 -16.18 11.52
C HIS A 163 -5.27 -14.86 11.86
N LEU A 164 -6.61 -14.78 11.84
CA LEU A 164 -7.34 -13.56 12.25
C LEU A 164 -7.01 -13.16 13.70
N ALA A 165 -6.96 -14.13 14.61
CA ALA A 165 -6.65 -13.89 16.02
C ALA A 165 -5.19 -13.45 16.21
N ASP A 166 -4.24 -14.10 15.52
CA ASP A 166 -2.82 -13.75 15.58
C ASP A 166 -2.55 -12.36 15.03
N VAL A 167 -3.20 -11.98 13.92
CA VAL A 167 -3.10 -10.63 13.35
C VAL A 167 -3.68 -9.58 14.31
N ALA A 168 -4.84 -9.84 14.90
CA ALA A 168 -5.43 -8.94 15.90
C ALA A 168 -4.49 -8.75 17.11
N ALA A 169 -3.89 -9.84 17.59
CA ALA A 169 -2.95 -9.81 18.71
C ALA A 169 -1.61 -9.13 18.37
N LEU A 170 -1.10 -9.28 17.15
CA LEU A 170 0.10 -8.58 16.68
C LEU A 170 -0.13 -7.06 16.57
N LEU A 171 -1.30 -6.66 16.08
CA LEU A 171 -1.66 -5.25 15.97
C LEU A 171 -1.92 -4.63 17.35
N GLY A 172 -2.55 -5.38 18.26
CA GLY A 172 -2.77 -4.97 19.65
C GLY A 172 -3.45 -3.61 19.74
N ALA A 173 -2.85 -2.69 20.49
CA ALA A 173 -3.39 -1.33 20.70
C ALA A 173 -3.44 -0.47 19.42
N ASP A 174 -2.79 -0.89 18.33
CA ASP A 174 -2.84 -0.22 17.03
C ASP A 174 -4.00 -0.67 16.14
N LEU A 175 -4.67 -1.77 16.50
CA LEU A 175 -5.81 -2.29 15.73
C LEU A 175 -6.88 -1.21 15.46
N PRO A 176 -7.29 -0.35 16.42
CA PRO A 176 -8.28 0.71 16.17
C PRO A 176 -7.81 1.80 15.20
N ARG A 177 -6.51 1.94 14.92
CA ARG A 177 -5.99 2.89 13.92
C ARG A 177 -6.22 2.39 12.49
N ARG A 178 -6.38 1.09 12.29
CA ARG A 178 -6.56 0.48 10.97
C ARG A 178 -7.91 0.92 10.36
N ARG A 179 -7.93 1.09 9.04
CA ARG A 179 -9.07 1.70 8.32
C ARG A 179 -9.69 0.79 7.26
N SER A 180 -9.04 -0.32 6.97
CA SER A 180 -9.46 -1.28 5.95
C SER A 180 -8.81 -2.63 6.20
N VAL A 181 -9.35 -3.66 5.57
CA VAL A 181 -8.77 -4.99 5.49
C VAL A 181 -8.29 -5.22 4.05
N PHE A 182 -7.08 -5.73 3.88
CA PHE A 182 -6.57 -6.17 2.60
C PHE A 182 -6.35 -7.68 2.62
N LEU A 183 -7.15 -8.39 1.83
CA LEU A 183 -6.98 -9.81 1.61
C LEU A 183 -5.89 -10.02 0.55
N GLY A 184 -4.73 -10.43 1.02
CA GLY A 184 -3.48 -10.43 0.29
C GLY A 184 -3.25 -11.59 -0.67
N ASP A 185 -1.99 -11.71 -1.06
CA ASP A 185 -1.47 -12.67 -2.04
C ASP A 185 -2.15 -12.57 -3.43
N ALA A 186 -1.87 -13.50 -4.34
CA ALA A 186 -2.02 -13.26 -5.78
C ALA A 186 -3.46 -13.07 -6.30
N ASN A 187 -4.38 -13.98 -5.94
CA ASN A 187 -5.75 -14.00 -6.51
C ASN A 187 -6.76 -14.60 -5.53
N ALA A 188 -6.84 -14.06 -4.31
CA ALA A 188 -7.75 -14.58 -3.30
C ALA A 188 -9.23 -14.50 -3.74
N ALA A 189 -9.63 -13.47 -4.49
CA ALA A 189 -10.99 -13.36 -5.03
C ALA A 189 -11.37 -14.48 -6.02
N GLY A 190 -10.39 -15.17 -6.60
CA GLY A 190 -10.59 -16.33 -7.46
C GLY A 190 -11.07 -17.58 -6.71
N LEU A 191 -10.89 -17.66 -5.39
CA LEU A 191 -11.22 -18.85 -4.59
C LEU A 191 -12.72 -19.22 -4.64
N PRO A 192 -13.10 -20.51 -4.51
CA PRO A 192 -14.50 -20.93 -4.51
C PRO A 192 -15.34 -20.24 -3.41
N MET A 193 -16.63 -20.01 -3.67
CA MET A 193 -17.54 -19.38 -2.69
C MET A 193 -17.64 -20.15 -1.37
N ARG A 194 -17.51 -21.48 -1.39
CA ARG A 194 -17.43 -22.32 -0.18
C ARG A 194 -16.25 -21.98 0.74
N VAL A 195 -15.22 -21.31 0.22
CA VAL A 195 -14.07 -20.80 0.98
C VAL A 195 -14.25 -19.32 1.29
N LEU A 196 -14.60 -18.51 0.29
CA LEU A 196 -14.67 -17.05 0.45
C LEU A 196 -15.77 -16.59 1.39
N ARG A 197 -16.97 -17.18 1.32
CA ARG A 197 -18.10 -16.78 2.16
C ARG A 197 -17.75 -16.89 3.66
N PRO A 198 -17.35 -18.06 4.20
CA PRO A 198 -17.04 -18.16 5.62
C PRO A 198 -15.81 -17.32 6.02
N ALA A 199 -14.84 -17.15 5.12
CA ALA A 199 -13.68 -16.30 5.37
C ALA A 199 -14.07 -14.82 5.54
N LEU A 200 -14.87 -14.25 4.62
CA LEU A 200 -15.32 -12.86 4.71
C LEU A 200 -16.24 -12.65 5.92
N GLU A 201 -17.11 -13.61 6.25
CA GLU A 201 -17.90 -13.56 7.48
C GLU A 201 -17.01 -13.56 8.73
N GLY A 202 -15.95 -14.37 8.75
CA GLY A 202 -14.94 -14.38 9.80
C GLY A 202 -14.23 -13.03 9.95
N ILE A 203 -13.81 -12.44 8.84
CA ILE A 203 -13.20 -11.10 8.81
C ILE A 203 -14.16 -10.06 9.38
N ARG A 204 -15.45 -10.07 8.97
CA ARG A 204 -16.44 -9.12 9.49
C ARG A 204 -16.67 -9.24 10.99
N ARG A 205 -16.60 -10.47 11.54
CA ARG A 205 -16.69 -10.71 12.98
C ARG A 205 -15.45 -10.21 13.71
N ALA A 206 -14.26 -10.47 13.18
CA ALA A 206 -13.00 -10.08 13.80
C ALA A 206 -12.73 -8.57 13.69
N PHE A 207 -13.10 -7.95 12.58
CA PHE A 207 -12.81 -6.56 12.23
C PHE A 207 -14.07 -5.84 11.72
N PRO A 208 -15.06 -5.59 12.59
CA PRO A 208 -16.36 -5.07 12.19
C PRO A 208 -16.27 -3.67 11.59
N GLY A 209 -17.07 -3.44 10.54
CA GLY A 209 -17.20 -2.12 9.89
C GLY A 209 -16.07 -1.73 8.94
N LEU A 210 -14.98 -2.50 8.86
CA LEU A 210 -13.86 -2.18 7.96
C LEU A 210 -14.17 -2.62 6.52
N PRO A 211 -13.94 -1.75 5.52
CA PRO A 211 -14.05 -2.12 4.11
C PRO A 211 -12.95 -3.11 3.73
N LEU A 212 -13.30 -4.10 2.90
CA LEU A 212 -12.36 -5.11 2.42
C LEU A 212 -11.91 -4.82 0.98
N SER A 213 -10.61 -4.93 0.75
CA SER A 213 -9.98 -4.91 -0.57
C SER A 213 -9.24 -6.22 -0.82
N VAL A 214 -9.08 -6.62 -2.08
CA VAL A 214 -8.43 -7.88 -2.45
C VAL A 214 -7.74 -7.78 -3.82
N PHE A 215 -6.71 -8.59 -4.05
CA PHE A 215 -6.18 -8.81 -5.40
C PHE A 215 -7.01 -9.83 -6.19
N ALA A 216 -7.17 -9.57 -7.49
CA ALA A 216 -7.70 -10.54 -8.44
C ALA A 216 -6.95 -10.48 -9.77
N ASP A 217 -7.03 -11.57 -10.53
CA ASP A 217 -6.54 -11.61 -11.91
C ASP A 217 -7.68 -11.68 -12.93
N ALA A 218 -7.32 -11.78 -14.21
CA ALA A 218 -8.24 -11.80 -15.34
C ALA A 218 -9.18 -13.03 -15.36
N THR A 219 -8.98 -14.02 -14.47
CA THR A 219 -9.84 -15.21 -14.35
C THR A 219 -11.05 -14.98 -13.44
N LEU A 220 -11.13 -13.84 -12.74
CA LEU A 220 -12.22 -13.57 -11.79
C LEU A 220 -13.61 -13.79 -12.39
N ARG A 221 -13.85 -13.31 -13.62
CA ARG A 221 -15.16 -13.45 -14.28
C ARG A 221 -15.54 -14.91 -14.56
N ARG A 222 -14.55 -15.76 -14.83
CA ARG A 222 -14.74 -17.20 -14.99
C ARG A 222 -15.02 -17.85 -13.63
N ALA A 223 -14.39 -17.34 -12.57
CA ALA A 223 -14.49 -17.87 -11.22
C ALA A 223 -15.72 -17.40 -10.43
N LYS A 224 -16.39 -16.32 -10.84
CA LYS A 224 -17.54 -15.71 -10.14
C LYS A 224 -18.67 -15.33 -11.07
N SER A 225 -19.89 -15.71 -10.71
CA SER A 225 -21.10 -15.18 -11.32
C SER A 225 -21.39 -13.75 -10.81
N PRO A 226 -22.22 -12.97 -11.53
CA PRO A 226 -22.65 -11.66 -11.05
C PRO A 226 -23.29 -11.70 -9.64
N ASP A 227 -24.12 -12.71 -9.35
CA ASP A 227 -24.75 -12.86 -8.03
C ASP A 227 -23.73 -13.15 -6.93
N GLN A 228 -22.72 -13.97 -7.22
CA GLN A 228 -21.63 -14.22 -6.27
C GLN A 228 -20.82 -12.95 -5.99
N LEU A 229 -20.58 -12.10 -6.99
CA LEU A 229 -19.92 -10.81 -6.76
C LEU A 229 -20.79 -9.86 -5.90
N ARG A 230 -22.10 -9.80 -6.15
CA ARG A 230 -23.03 -9.03 -5.31
C ARG A 230 -23.08 -9.55 -3.88
N GLU A 231 -23.02 -10.86 -3.70
CA GLU A 231 -22.95 -11.48 -2.39
C GLU A 231 -21.65 -11.08 -1.66
N LEU A 232 -20.50 -11.21 -2.32
CA LEU A 232 -19.22 -10.77 -1.75
C LEU A 232 -19.23 -9.27 -1.40
N ARG A 233 -19.87 -8.44 -2.22
CA ARG A 233 -20.11 -7.03 -1.92
C ARG A 233 -20.94 -6.84 -0.65
N GLY A 234 -22.01 -7.61 -0.48
CA GLY A 234 -22.83 -7.64 0.74
C GLY A 234 -22.03 -8.05 1.98
N LEU A 235 -21.03 -8.93 1.81
CA LEU A 235 -20.08 -9.31 2.85
C LEU A 235 -18.94 -8.29 3.06
N GLY A 236 -19.00 -7.11 2.44
CA GLY A 236 -18.07 -6.01 2.69
C GLY A 236 -16.89 -5.92 1.72
N LEU A 237 -16.86 -6.73 0.65
CA LEU A 237 -15.89 -6.54 -0.44
C LEU A 237 -16.13 -5.19 -1.13
N GLY A 238 -15.33 -4.20 -0.75
CA GLY A 238 -15.42 -2.83 -1.21
C GLY A 238 -14.69 -2.61 -2.53
N ARG A 239 -13.53 -3.26 -2.72
CA ARG A 239 -12.68 -3.08 -3.90
C ARG A 239 -11.94 -4.35 -4.32
N VAL A 240 -11.74 -4.52 -5.62
CA VAL A 240 -10.85 -5.51 -6.21
C VAL A 240 -9.76 -4.80 -7.01
N THR A 241 -8.50 -5.14 -6.79
CA THR A 241 -7.37 -4.62 -7.57
C THR A 241 -6.89 -5.68 -8.55
N PHE A 242 -6.84 -5.32 -9.84
CA PHE A 242 -6.31 -6.15 -10.90
C PHE A 242 -4.92 -5.67 -11.34
N GLY A 243 -4.03 -6.61 -11.58
CA GLY A 243 -2.82 -6.33 -12.36
C GLY A 243 -3.16 -6.29 -13.85
N LEU A 244 -3.04 -5.14 -14.49
CA LEU A 244 -3.03 -5.03 -15.97
C LEU A 244 -1.60 -5.18 -16.47
N GLU A 245 -0.67 -4.48 -15.84
CA GLU A 245 0.74 -4.29 -16.21
C GLU A 245 0.91 -3.52 -17.52
N THR A 246 0.30 -4.01 -18.60
CA THR A 246 0.28 -3.39 -19.93
C THR A 246 -0.97 -3.81 -20.68
N ALA A 247 -1.48 -2.96 -21.56
CA ALA A 247 -2.50 -3.35 -22.53
C ALA A 247 -1.98 -3.52 -23.96
N LEU A 248 -0.67 -3.42 -24.18
CA LEU A 248 -0.06 -3.70 -25.48
C LEU A 248 0.02 -5.22 -25.68
N PRO A 249 -0.67 -5.81 -26.69
CA PRO A 249 -0.75 -7.28 -26.82
C PRO A 249 0.62 -7.98 -26.88
N ALA A 250 1.57 -7.43 -27.63
CA ALA A 250 2.91 -8.00 -27.76
C ALA A 250 3.66 -8.11 -26.41
N LEU A 251 3.57 -7.07 -25.56
CA LEU A 251 4.13 -7.12 -24.22
C LEU A 251 3.32 -8.00 -23.29
N TYR A 252 1.98 -7.93 -23.36
CA TYR A 252 1.10 -8.75 -22.53
C TYR A 252 1.37 -10.25 -22.69
N ASP A 253 1.56 -10.71 -23.94
CA ASP A 253 1.91 -12.09 -24.26
C ASP A 253 3.29 -12.47 -23.70
N THR A 254 4.26 -11.55 -23.78
CA THR A 254 5.60 -11.72 -23.20
C THR A 254 5.55 -11.92 -21.69
N LEU A 255 4.57 -11.33 -20.99
CA LEU A 255 4.42 -11.49 -19.53
C LEU A 255 3.91 -12.86 -19.11
N ARG A 256 3.27 -13.62 -20.01
CA ARG A 256 2.63 -14.92 -19.74
C ARG A 256 1.70 -14.90 -18.52
N LYS A 257 0.94 -13.82 -18.36
CA LYS A 257 -0.07 -13.70 -17.30
C LYS A 257 -1.28 -14.58 -17.60
N PRO A 258 -2.00 -15.06 -16.57
CA PRO A 258 -3.22 -15.83 -16.79
C PRO A 258 -4.32 -14.93 -17.40
N GLY A 259 -5.03 -15.47 -18.39
CA GLY A 259 -6.14 -14.80 -19.08
C GLY A 259 -5.68 -13.82 -20.17
N THR A 260 -6.65 -13.16 -20.79
CA THR A 260 -6.43 -12.21 -21.90
C THR A 260 -6.88 -10.81 -21.52
N LEU A 261 -6.49 -9.80 -22.30
CA LEU A 261 -7.02 -8.44 -22.13
C LEU A 261 -8.56 -8.41 -22.19
N ALA A 262 -9.17 -9.24 -23.04
CA ALA A 262 -10.62 -9.37 -23.11
C ALA A 262 -11.23 -9.96 -21.83
N SER A 263 -10.62 -11.00 -21.25
CA SER A 263 -11.11 -11.58 -20.00
C SER A 263 -10.90 -10.64 -18.80
N LEU A 264 -9.81 -9.87 -18.80
CA LEU A 264 -9.56 -8.83 -17.80
C LEU A 264 -10.61 -7.72 -17.88
N LEU A 265 -10.93 -7.22 -19.07
CA LEU A 265 -11.98 -6.22 -19.26
C LEU A 265 -13.34 -6.75 -18.77
N ALA A 266 -13.66 -8.01 -19.06
CA ALA A 266 -14.88 -8.65 -18.58
C ALA A 266 -14.91 -8.79 -17.04
N ALA A 267 -13.78 -9.08 -16.41
CA ALA A 267 -13.65 -9.13 -14.96
C ALA A 267 -13.84 -7.76 -14.30
N VAL A 268 -13.23 -6.72 -14.88
CA VAL A 268 -13.39 -5.33 -14.43
C VAL A 268 -14.86 -4.92 -14.51
N ARG A 269 -15.53 -5.16 -15.65
CA ARG A 269 -16.95 -4.83 -15.83
C ARG A 269 -17.86 -5.54 -14.84
N ALA A 270 -17.62 -6.84 -14.60
CA ALA A 270 -18.42 -7.59 -13.65
C ALA A 270 -18.26 -7.10 -12.19
N ALA A 271 -17.05 -6.71 -11.79
CA ALA A 271 -16.85 -6.07 -10.48
C ALA A 271 -17.64 -4.76 -10.37
N LYS A 272 -17.58 -3.92 -11.40
CA LYS A 272 -18.33 -2.65 -11.45
C LYS A 272 -19.84 -2.86 -11.45
N GLU A 273 -20.37 -3.84 -12.20
CA GLU A 273 -21.80 -4.20 -12.20
C GLU A 273 -22.28 -4.66 -10.82
N ALA A 274 -21.41 -5.30 -10.03
CA ALA A 274 -21.66 -5.65 -8.63
C ALA A 274 -21.43 -4.47 -7.65
N ARG A 275 -21.19 -3.26 -8.17
CA ARG A 275 -20.87 -2.04 -7.41
C ARG A 275 -19.61 -2.15 -6.56
N ILE A 276 -18.67 -3.03 -6.93
CA ILE A 276 -17.35 -3.15 -6.31
C ILE A 276 -16.40 -2.19 -7.01
N ALA A 277 -15.67 -1.38 -6.24
CA ALA A 277 -14.66 -0.47 -6.80
C ALA A 277 -13.51 -1.27 -7.41
N VAL A 278 -12.81 -0.68 -8.38
CA VAL A 278 -11.73 -1.33 -9.10
C VAL A 278 -10.43 -0.55 -8.94
N GLY A 279 -9.36 -1.27 -8.60
CA GLY A 279 -7.98 -0.81 -8.79
C GLY A 279 -7.37 -1.47 -10.01
N ILE A 280 -6.57 -0.75 -10.80
CA ILE A 280 -5.81 -1.30 -11.92
C ILE A 280 -4.35 -0.90 -11.78
N THR A 281 -3.45 -1.89 -11.70
CA THR A 281 -1.99 -1.65 -11.69
C THR A 281 -1.42 -1.71 -13.09
N VAL A 282 -0.61 -0.71 -13.43
CA VAL A 282 0.15 -0.57 -14.68
C VAL A 282 1.63 -0.51 -14.35
N LEU A 283 2.45 -1.26 -15.10
CA LEU A 283 3.90 -1.23 -14.97
C LEU A 283 4.50 -0.22 -15.96
N VAL A 284 5.04 0.86 -15.43
CA VAL A 284 5.73 1.91 -16.19
C VAL A 284 7.17 1.50 -16.44
N GLY A 285 7.66 1.71 -17.66
CA GLY A 285 8.97 1.25 -18.14
C GLY A 285 8.97 -0.17 -18.69
N LEU A 286 7.83 -0.87 -18.68
CA LEU A 286 7.71 -2.19 -19.26
C LEU A 286 7.89 -2.13 -20.79
N GLY A 287 8.66 -3.06 -21.33
CA GLY A 287 9.11 -3.09 -22.72
C GLY A 287 10.25 -2.14 -23.05
N GLY A 288 10.67 -1.26 -22.12
CA GLY A 288 11.70 -0.28 -22.40
C GLY A 288 11.33 0.73 -23.49
N GLY A 289 12.36 1.33 -24.10
CA GLY A 289 12.20 2.37 -25.12
C GLY A 289 11.53 1.86 -26.40
N GLU A 290 11.78 0.61 -26.79
CA GLU A 290 11.21 -0.04 -27.99
C GLU A 290 9.68 0.04 -28.03
N PHE A 291 9.04 -0.16 -26.87
CA PHE A 291 7.57 -0.26 -26.78
C PHE A 291 6.92 0.94 -26.06
N ALA A 292 7.67 2.01 -25.78
CA ALA A 292 7.25 3.04 -24.83
C ALA A 292 5.95 3.76 -25.25
N ASP A 293 5.84 4.13 -26.53
CA ASP A 293 4.70 4.88 -27.08
C ASP A 293 3.45 3.99 -27.24
N ASP A 294 3.62 2.79 -27.78
CA ASP A 294 2.53 1.83 -27.97
C ASP A 294 1.98 1.33 -26.63
N HIS A 295 2.85 1.11 -25.64
CA HIS A 295 2.44 0.74 -24.28
C HIS A 295 1.57 1.83 -23.66
N LEU A 296 1.97 3.10 -23.79
CA LEU A 296 1.21 4.25 -23.31
C LEU A 296 -0.15 4.33 -24.01
N TYR A 297 -0.16 4.28 -25.35
CA TYR A 297 -1.36 4.42 -26.15
C TYR A 297 -2.39 3.31 -25.90
N GLU A 298 -1.98 2.04 -25.97
CA GLU A 298 -2.90 0.92 -25.79
C GLU A 298 -3.40 0.80 -24.35
N THR A 299 -2.54 1.09 -23.36
CA THR A 299 -2.94 1.09 -21.95
C THR A 299 -3.96 2.19 -21.66
N GLU A 300 -3.76 3.41 -22.17
CA GLU A 300 -4.74 4.49 -22.06
C GLU A 300 -6.08 4.07 -22.68
N ARG A 301 -6.05 3.55 -23.92
CA ARG A 301 -7.24 3.09 -24.63
C ARG A 301 -7.98 2.00 -23.87
N PHE A 302 -7.27 1.05 -23.27
CA PHE A 302 -7.86 -0.01 -22.45
C PHE A 302 -8.53 0.55 -21.19
N LEU A 303 -7.84 1.43 -20.46
CA LEU A 303 -8.37 2.03 -19.23
C LEU A 303 -9.65 2.85 -19.50
N ARG A 304 -9.73 3.55 -20.65
CA ARG A 304 -10.97 4.23 -21.08
C ARG A 304 -12.12 3.24 -21.29
N LYS A 305 -11.87 2.05 -21.87
CA LYS A 305 -12.88 1.00 -22.06
C LYS A 305 -13.38 0.36 -20.75
N CYS A 306 -12.58 0.43 -19.68
CA CYS A 306 -12.98 -0.04 -18.36
C CYS A 306 -14.09 0.82 -17.72
N GLY A 307 -14.27 2.06 -18.19
CA GLY A 307 -15.28 2.98 -17.66
C GLY A 307 -15.04 3.32 -16.19
N LEU A 308 -13.78 3.53 -15.77
CA LEU A 308 -13.41 3.86 -14.40
C LEU A 308 -14.05 5.16 -13.94
N GLY A 309 -14.51 5.22 -12.69
CA GLY A 309 -15.21 6.37 -12.13
C GLY A 309 -14.81 6.69 -10.69
N PRO A 310 -15.59 7.51 -9.99
CA PRO A 310 -15.34 7.85 -8.59
C PRO A 310 -15.21 6.60 -7.72
N GLY A 311 -14.14 6.53 -6.94
CA GLY A 311 -13.84 5.37 -6.08
C GLY A 311 -12.89 4.34 -6.72
N ASP A 312 -12.70 4.38 -8.03
CA ASP A 312 -11.71 3.54 -8.74
C ASP A 312 -10.31 4.15 -8.71
N PHE A 313 -9.30 3.32 -8.98
CA PHE A 313 -7.89 3.68 -8.93
C PHE A 313 -7.12 3.12 -10.12
N VAL A 314 -6.16 3.91 -10.63
CA VAL A 314 -5.08 3.44 -11.49
C VAL A 314 -3.76 3.64 -10.75
N TYR A 315 -3.05 2.55 -10.49
CA TYR A 315 -1.75 2.57 -9.85
C TYR A 315 -0.67 2.49 -10.92
N LEU A 316 0.19 3.50 -10.97
CA LEU A 316 1.33 3.52 -11.88
C LEU A 316 2.58 3.12 -11.08
N SER A 317 3.07 1.91 -11.35
CA SER A 317 4.21 1.32 -10.67
C SER A 317 5.40 1.22 -11.63
N PRO A 318 6.58 1.77 -11.31
CA PRO A 318 7.79 1.48 -12.08
C PRO A 318 8.06 -0.03 -12.10
N ILE A 319 8.43 -0.57 -13.26
CA ILE A 319 8.90 -1.95 -13.36
C ILE A 319 10.17 -2.13 -12.52
N ARG A 320 10.22 -3.23 -11.77
CA ARG A 320 11.43 -3.72 -11.13
C ARG A 320 11.74 -5.08 -11.71
N VAL A 321 12.86 -5.15 -12.41
CA VAL A 321 13.28 -6.36 -13.11
C VAL A 321 14.17 -7.17 -12.17
N ALA A 322 13.65 -8.29 -11.67
CA ALA A 322 14.44 -9.22 -10.89
C ALA A 322 15.52 -9.86 -11.80
N PRO A 323 16.82 -9.84 -11.43
CA PRO A 323 17.91 -10.25 -12.32
C PRO A 323 17.81 -11.68 -12.87
N ASP A 324 17.18 -12.56 -12.11
CA ASP A 324 16.95 -13.98 -12.34
C ASP A 324 15.62 -14.29 -13.08
N SER A 325 14.82 -13.27 -13.38
CA SER A 325 13.55 -13.45 -14.09
C SER A 325 13.73 -13.74 -15.59
N GLU A 326 12.77 -14.46 -16.19
CA GLU A 326 12.72 -14.66 -17.64
C GLU A 326 12.63 -13.32 -18.39
N TYR A 327 11.90 -12.35 -17.83
CA TYR A 327 11.80 -11.01 -18.37
C TYR A 327 13.16 -10.29 -18.40
N ALA A 328 14.00 -10.46 -17.38
CA ALA A 328 15.35 -9.89 -17.38
C ALA A 328 16.20 -10.44 -18.53
N SER A 329 16.10 -11.74 -18.80
CA SER A 329 16.79 -12.36 -19.94
C SER A 329 16.26 -11.84 -21.27
N TRP A 330 14.94 -11.65 -21.40
CA TRP A 330 14.32 -11.05 -22.59
C TRP A 330 14.77 -9.60 -22.83
N THR A 331 14.90 -8.79 -21.78
CA THR A 331 15.40 -7.41 -21.89
C THR A 331 16.91 -7.33 -22.13
N ARG A 332 17.71 -8.27 -21.61
CA ARG A 332 19.16 -8.31 -21.85
C ARG A 332 19.52 -8.65 -23.29
N ALA A 333 18.63 -9.35 -23.99
CA ALA A 333 18.82 -9.68 -25.40
C ALA A 333 18.76 -8.46 -26.32
N ASP A 334 18.15 -7.35 -25.89
CA ASP A 334 18.05 -6.12 -26.67
C ASP A 334 18.03 -4.88 -25.76
N PRO A 335 19.07 -4.03 -25.78
CA PRO A 335 19.12 -2.81 -25.00
C PRO A 335 17.92 -1.87 -25.20
N ALA A 336 17.28 -1.89 -26.37
CA ALA A 336 16.07 -1.10 -26.64
C ALA A 336 14.90 -1.47 -25.73
N ARG A 337 14.92 -2.68 -25.14
CA ARG A 337 13.92 -3.18 -24.18
C ARG A 337 14.14 -2.75 -22.74
N THR A 338 15.07 -1.83 -22.53
CA THR A 338 15.36 -1.22 -21.23
C THR A 338 15.14 0.28 -21.28
N MET A 339 14.95 0.89 -20.11
CA MET A 339 14.84 2.34 -19.94
C MET A 339 15.69 2.79 -18.77
N SER A 340 16.28 3.98 -18.89
CA SER A 340 16.93 4.63 -17.77
C SER A 340 15.89 5.04 -16.71
N PRO A 341 16.26 5.17 -15.43
CA PRO A 341 15.35 5.69 -14.41
C PRO A 341 14.75 7.06 -14.76
N ALA A 342 15.45 7.91 -15.52
CA ALA A 342 14.93 9.18 -15.99
C ALA A 342 13.80 8.97 -17.02
N ALA A 343 14.04 8.12 -18.03
CA ALA A 343 13.02 7.80 -19.03
C ALA A 343 11.78 7.14 -18.42
N VAL A 344 11.93 6.27 -17.41
CA VAL A 344 10.79 5.70 -16.66
C VAL A 344 9.98 6.80 -15.96
N ARG A 345 10.64 7.82 -15.39
CA ARG A 345 9.95 8.98 -14.79
C ARG A 345 9.24 9.84 -15.83
N GLU A 346 9.82 10.00 -17.01
CA GLU A 346 9.18 10.71 -18.13
C GLU A 346 7.92 9.97 -18.60
N GLN A 347 7.99 8.66 -18.83
CA GLN A 347 6.82 7.86 -19.19
C GLN A 347 5.75 7.85 -18.08
N MET A 348 6.16 7.84 -16.81
CA MET A 348 5.26 7.98 -15.66
C MET A 348 4.47 9.29 -15.73
N THR A 349 5.16 10.41 -16.03
CA THR A 349 4.52 11.72 -16.22
C THR A 349 3.53 11.67 -17.39
N ALA A 350 3.92 11.09 -18.53
CA ALA A 350 3.07 10.96 -19.70
C ALA A 350 1.78 10.15 -19.43
N PHE A 351 1.90 9.04 -18.68
CA PHE A 351 0.73 8.28 -18.21
C PHE A 351 -0.19 9.13 -17.34
N ARG A 352 0.36 9.89 -16.39
CA ARG A 352 -0.44 10.75 -15.50
C ARG A 352 -1.20 11.81 -16.27
N GLU A 353 -0.56 12.44 -17.26
CA GLU A 353 -1.17 13.49 -18.06
C GLU A 353 -2.30 12.96 -18.94
N ARG A 354 -2.11 11.81 -19.59
CA ARG A 354 -3.14 11.19 -20.44
C ARG A 354 -4.33 10.63 -19.66
N LEU A 355 -4.09 10.18 -18.43
CA LEU A 355 -5.11 9.59 -17.56
C LEU A 355 -5.75 10.60 -16.61
N ALA A 356 -5.27 11.85 -16.57
CA ALA A 356 -5.91 12.90 -15.79
C ALA A 356 -7.37 13.10 -16.25
N PRO A 357 -8.32 13.35 -15.32
CA PRO A 357 -9.69 13.66 -15.69
C PRO A 357 -9.71 14.83 -16.69
N VAL A 358 -10.46 14.67 -17.78
CA VAL A 358 -10.70 15.76 -18.74
C VAL A 358 -11.79 16.67 -18.16
N ASP A 359 -11.47 17.38 -17.08
CA ASP A 359 -12.19 18.59 -16.69
C ASP A 359 -11.15 19.70 -16.50
N ARG A 360 -11.09 20.60 -17.48
CA ARG A 360 -10.20 21.77 -17.49
C ARG A 360 -10.91 23.05 -17.05
N SER A 361 -12.08 22.96 -16.44
CA SER A 361 -12.70 24.12 -15.81
C SER A 361 -12.16 24.29 -14.38
N HIS A 362 -11.30 25.29 -14.17
CA HIS A 362 -10.77 25.75 -12.87
C HIS A 362 -9.59 24.98 -12.25
N ALA A 363 -8.46 24.91 -12.97
CA ALA A 363 -7.15 24.72 -12.33
C ALA A 363 -6.27 25.96 -12.61
N GLY A 364 -6.28 26.92 -11.67
CA GLY A 364 -5.29 27.99 -11.63
C GLY A 364 -3.87 27.46 -11.34
N PRO A 365 -2.83 28.28 -11.52
CA PRO A 365 -1.45 27.83 -11.47
C PRO A 365 -1.07 27.38 -10.05
N VAL A 366 -0.62 26.13 -9.90
CA VAL A 366 -0.11 25.60 -8.63
C VAL A 366 1.38 25.93 -8.53
N GLY A 367 1.66 27.13 -8.01
CA GLY A 367 2.95 27.56 -7.48
C GLY A 367 3.08 27.25 -5.97
N PRO A 368 4.28 27.41 -5.38
CA PRO A 368 4.67 26.75 -4.14
C PRO A 368 4.01 27.39 -2.92
N PHE A 369 3.52 26.55 -2.00
CA PHE A 369 3.14 26.88 -0.62
C PHE A 369 2.23 28.11 -0.42
N GLN A 370 0.92 27.89 -0.27
CA GLN A 370 0.08 28.84 0.46
C GLN A 370 -0.83 28.15 1.49
N ARG A 371 -0.35 28.24 2.74
CA ARG A 371 -1.02 28.43 4.03
C ARG A 371 -2.35 27.73 4.30
N TRP A 372 -2.24 26.71 5.14
CA TRP A 372 -3.29 26.23 6.03
C TRP A 372 -3.38 27.16 7.25
N SER A 373 -4.56 27.71 7.54
CA SER A 373 -4.88 28.29 8.85
C SER A 373 -5.67 27.28 9.69
N ASN A 374 -5.16 27.08 10.91
CA ASN A 374 -5.76 26.47 12.09
C ASN A 374 -5.74 24.93 12.20
N GLY A 375 -4.80 24.44 13.05
CA GLY A 375 -4.91 23.15 13.74
C GLY A 375 -3.89 22.08 13.32
N ALA A 376 -2.62 22.27 13.68
CA ALA A 376 -1.48 21.33 13.63
C ALA A 376 -1.77 19.90 13.09
N GLY A 377 -1.76 19.78 11.76
CA GLY A 377 -1.71 18.54 10.99
C GLY A 377 -0.32 18.34 10.40
N LEU A 378 0.20 17.11 10.51
CA LEU A 378 1.51 16.70 10.00
C LEU A 378 1.62 16.89 8.47
N PRO A 379 2.82 17.23 7.95
CA PRO A 379 3.07 17.33 6.51
C PRO A 379 3.14 15.94 5.87
N GLY A 380 2.46 15.74 4.73
CA GLY A 380 2.75 14.59 3.85
C GLY A 380 1.60 13.66 3.46
N LEU A 381 0.34 13.97 3.76
CA LEU A 381 -0.79 13.38 3.06
C LEU A 381 -1.58 14.53 2.42
N ALA A 382 -1.45 14.66 1.10
CA ALA A 382 -2.31 15.56 0.36
C ALA A 382 -3.77 15.26 0.74
N ALA A 383 -4.52 16.29 1.15
CA ALA A 383 -5.96 16.23 1.13
C ALA A 383 -6.37 15.92 -0.31
N VAL A 384 -6.77 14.66 -0.54
CA VAL A 384 -7.24 14.19 -1.83
C VAL A 384 -8.53 14.95 -2.12
N SER A 385 -8.53 15.78 -3.16
CA SER A 385 -9.74 16.42 -3.62
C SER A 385 -10.81 15.35 -3.87
N ARG A 386 -12.03 15.60 -3.42
CA ARG A 386 -13.22 14.84 -3.86
C ARG A 386 -13.48 15.19 -5.33
N GLY A 387 -12.59 14.77 -6.23
CA GLY A 387 -12.77 14.93 -7.66
C GLY A 387 -13.73 13.87 -8.19
N GLU A 388 -14.55 14.25 -9.16
CA GLU A 388 -15.57 13.40 -9.80
C GLU A 388 -14.97 12.36 -10.80
N GLY A 389 -13.66 12.07 -10.71
CA GLY A 389 -12.93 11.21 -11.64
C GLY A 389 -12.20 10.03 -10.99
N VAL A 390 -11.64 9.14 -11.82
CA VAL A 390 -10.74 8.07 -11.38
C VAL A 390 -9.48 8.65 -10.73
N ARG A 391 -8.98 8.00 -9.68
CA ARG A 391 -7.74 8.42 -9.01
C ARG A 391 -6.52 7.76 -9.66
N VAL A 392 -5.60 8.56 -10.20
CA VAL A 392 -4.31 8.08 -10.71
C VAL A 392 -3.24 8.29 -9.65
N VAL A 393 -2.65 7.19 -9.16
CA VAL A 393 -1.69 7.19 -8.06
C VAL A 393 -0.34 6.68 -8.56
N PRO A 394 0.65 7.55 -8.78
CA PRO A 394 2.03 7.13 -8.99
C PRO A 394 2.64 6.70 -7.66
N TYR A 395 3.45 5.64 -7.66
CA TYR A 395 4.17 5.22 -6.47
C TYR A 395 5.48 4.51 -6.83
N ASP A 396 6.53 4.74 -6.04
CA ASP A 396 7.81 4.07 -6.21
C ASP A 396 7.95 2.95 -5.19
N LEU A 397 7.97 1.72 -5.71
CA LEU A 397 8.18 0.49 -4.95
C LEU A 397 9.47 0.48 -4.11
N SER A 398 10.50 1.26 -4.47
CA SER A 398 11.72 1.39 -3.66
C SER A 398 11.45 1.84 -2.22
N ARG A 399 10.32 2.52 -1.99
CA ARG A 399 9.92 3.08 -0.70
C ARG A 399 8.96 2.17 0.08
N PHE A 400 8.62 1.01 -0.47
CA PHE A 400 7.55 0.13 0.04
C PHE A 400 7.87 -1.37 -0.02
N ILE A 401 8.98 -1.78 -0.65
CA ILE A 401 9.37 -3.19 -0.80
C ILE A 401 10.63 -3.50 0.01
N TYR A 402 10.58 -4.69 0.63
CA TYR A 402 11.48 -5.34 1.55
C TYR A 402 12.76 -5.92 0.98
#